data_AF-A0A640SFP3-F1
#
_entry.id   AF-A0A640SFP3-F1
#
_cell.length_a   1.000
_cell.length_b   1.000
_cell.length_c   1.000
_cell.angle_alpha   90.00
_cell.angle_beta   90.00
_cell.angle_gamma   90.00
#
_symmetry.space_group_name_H-M   'P 1'
#
loop_
_entity.id
_entity.type
_entity.pdbx_description
1 polymer ?
#
loop_
_entity_poly.entity_id
_entity_poly.type
_entity_poly.pdbx_seq_one_letter_code
_entity_poly.pdbx_strand_id
1 'polypeptide(L)'
;MTFADELWLGLKSALLPIDRHALARAVTERAAAVLPPGERVVAGHPVEAGEQLPEPPRPFRQQAFSAQRTTGDRLVDGMGRAEWGLHRLNPVNAVVDRWDEGHHRDTPQLSGGWESLAGQLAAVLRPRCSFRYLSVLLVTGHHLHVVRVRLAGNRREPMAGADAVEHAWRVERRQAAWVRNRTDVRHGTHEVGFVDGSRVTFAFTVGGYGPVVATFPRRLRHTDPIS
;
A
#
# COMPACT_ATOMS: atom_id res chain seq x y z
N MET A 1 25.72 -7.76 -36.53
CA MET A 1 24.84 -7.68 -35.34
C MET A 1 23.61 -8.50 -35.64
N THR A 2 23.37 -9.54 -34.86
CA THR A 2 22.27 -10.49 -35.10
C THR A 2 21.00 -10.03 -34.39
N PHE A 3 19.83 -10.30 -34.96
CA PHE A 3 18.49 -9.98 -34.42
C PHE A 3 18.31 -10.41 -32.95
N ALA A 4 19.07 -11.42 -32.51
CA ALA A 4 19.14 -11.88 -31.12
C ALA A 4 19.75 -10.85 -30.15
N ASP A 5 20.72 -10.04 -30.58
CA ASP A 5 21.36 -9.01 -29.73
C ASP A 5 20.43 -7.83 -29.48
N GLU A 6 19.61 -7.44 -30.46
CA GLU A 6 18.60 -6.38 -30.31
C GLU A 6 17.43 -6.82 -29.43
N LEU A 7 16.99 -8.07 -29.54
CA LEU A 7 16.01 -8.68 -28.63
C LEU A 7 16.55 -8.78 -27.20
N TRP A 8 17.83 -9.11 -27.03
CA TRP A 8 18.48 -9.19 -25.73
C TRP A 8 18.73 -7.81 -25.10
N LEU A 9 19.06 -6.79 -25.89
CA LEU A 9 19.14 -5.39 -25.46
C LEU A 9 17.76 -4.79 -25.18
N GLY A 10 16.73 -5.17 -25.94
CA GLY A 10 15.33 -4.84 -25.71
C GLY A 10 14.75 -5.45 -24.42
N LEU A 11 15.20 -6.67 -24.09
CA LEU A 11 14.89 -7.37 -22.83
C LEU A 11 15.66 -6.77 -21.65
N LYS A 12 16.95 -6.45 -21.82
CA LYS A 12 17.77 -5.76 -20.80
C LYS A 12 17.29 -4.34 -20.50
N SER A 13 16.84 -3.59 -21.49
CA SER A 13 16.18 -2.29 -21.30
C SER A 13 14.77 -2.42 -20.71
N ALA A 14 14.11 -3.59 -20.84
CA ALA A 14 12.89 -3.92 -20.10
C ALA A 14 13.13 -4.20 -18.61
N LEU A 15 14.38 -4.47 -18.25
CA LEU A 15 14.83 -4.86 -16.90
C LEU A 15 15.47 -3.70 -16.14
N LEU A 16 15.50 -2.47 -16.69
CA LEU A 16 15.96 -1.33 -15.93
C LEU A 16 15.04 -1.15 -14.70
N PRO A 17 15.60 -1.22 -13.49
CA PRO A 17 14.80 -1.16 -12.29
C PRO A 17 14.11 0.20 -12.22
N ILE A 18 12.77 0.19 -12.20
CA ILE A 18 11.98 1.39 -11.90
C ILE A 18 12.56 2.00 -10.62
N ASP A 19 12.92 3.28 -10.66
CA ASP A 19 13.27 4.01 -9.44
C ASP A 19 12.02 4.09 -8.56
N ARG A 20 12.00 3.25 -7.53
CA ARG A 20 10.84 3.08 -6.66
C ARG A 20 10.65 4.26 -5.73
N HIS A 21 11.72 4.98 -5.40
CA HIS A 21 11.62 6.20 -4.62
C HIS A 21 11.07 7.35 -5.48
N ALA A 22 11.45 7.42 -6.76
CA ALA A 22 10.81 8.34 -7.71
C ALA A 22 9.32 8.00 -7.89
N LEU A 23 8.97 6.73 -8.07
CA LEU A 23 7.57 6.29 -8.16
C LEU A 23 6.79 6.62 -6.89
N ALA A 24 7.33 6.29 -5.71
CA ALA A 24 6.69 6.58 -4.43
C ALA A 24 6.44 8.08 -4.24
N ARG A 25 7.41 8.94 -4.61
CA ARG A 25 7.23 10.40 -4.58
C ARG A 25 6.12 10.84 -5.53
N ALA A 26 6.17 10.44 -6.80
CA ALA A 26 5.18 10.83 -7.79
C ALA A 26 3.75 10.40 -7.41
N VAL A 27 3.60 9.18 -6.88
CA VAL A 27 2.31 8.66 -6.41
C VAL A 27 1.83 9.43 -5.18
N THR A 28 2.73 9.75 -4.25
CA THR A 28 2.39 10.53 -3.04
C THR A 28 1.98 11.96 -3.39
N GLU A 29 2.68 12.61 -4.31
CA GLU A 29 2.32 13.95 -4.82
C GLU A 29 0.94 13.93 -5.50
N ARG A 30 0.70 12.93 -6.35
CA ARG A 30 -0.58 12.74 -7.04
C ARG A 30 -1.73 12.47 -6.07
N ALA A 31 -1.48 11.68 -5.02
CA ALA A 31 -2.43 11.41 -3.96
C ALA A 31 -2.73 12.65 -3.10
N ALA A 32 -1.71 13.46 -2.79
CA ALA A 32 -1.86 14.70 -2.03
C ALA A 32 -2.71 15.74 -2.78
N ALA A 33 -2.60 15.78 -4.11
CA ALA A 33 -3.32 16.74 -4.95
C ALA A 33 -4.86 16.60 -4.92
N VAL A 34 -5.40 15.47 -4.47
CA VAL A 34 -6.86 15.23 -4.40
C VAL A 34 -7.43 15.33 -2.99
N LEU A 35 -6.63 15.72 -2.01
CA LEU A 35 -7.13 15.91 -0.66
C LEU A 35 -8.18 17.03 -0.62
N PRO A 36 -9.20 16.93 0.27
CA PRO A 36 -10.19 17.98 0.44
C PRO A 36 -9.54 19.34 0.76
N PRO A 37 -10.15 20.46 0.35
CA PRO A 37 -9.68 21.79 0.71
C PRO A 37 -9.49 21.94 2.23
N GLY A 38 -8.41 22.59 2.65
CA GLY A 38 -8.06 22.79 4.06
C GLY A 38 -7.21 21.68 4.68
N GLU A 39 -7.04 20.54 4.00
CA GLU A 39 -6.08 19.51 4.42
C GLU A 39 -4.65 19.88 3.99
N ARG A 40 -3.74 20.00 4.96
CA ARG A 40 -2.30 20.15 4.68
C ARG A 40 -1.58 18.85 5.00
N VAL A 41 -0.93 18.27 3.99
CA VAL A 41 -0.11 17.06 4.17
C VAL A 41 1.08 17.36 5.07
N VAL A 42 1.21 16.55 6.12
CA VAL A 42 2.35 16.53 7.05
C VAL A 42 3.35 15.46 6.62
N ALA A 43 2.85 14.28 6.26
CA ALA A 43 3.64 13.16 5.76
C ALA A 43 2.79 12.28 4.86
N GLY A 44 3.42 11.53 3.96
CA GLY A 44 2.72 10.61 3.08
C GLY A 44 3.64 9.48 2.65
N HIS A 45 3.11 8.26 2.53
CA HIS A 45 3.89 7.15 2.01
C HIS A 45 3.02 6.05 1.39
N PRO A 46 3.48 5.36 0.33
CA PRO A 46 2.76 4.23 -0.22
C PRO A 46 2.67 3.07 0.78
N VAL A 47 1.50 2.45 0.83
CA VAL A 47 1.16 1.34 1.73
C VAL A 47 0.42 0.25 0.97
N GLU A 48 0.51 -0.97 1.47
CA GLU A 48 -0.33 -2.09 1.07
C GLU A 48 -0.87 -2.85 2.27
N ALA A 49 -1.89 -3.68 2.04
CA ALA A 49 -2.38 -4.59 3.06
C ALA A 49 -1.27 -5.54 3.52
N GLY A 50 -1.28 -5.89 4.81
CA GLY A 50 -0.43 -6.98 5.30
C GLY A 50 -0.68 -8.28 4.52
N GLU A 51 0.38 -9.07 4.37
CA GLU A 51 0.37 -10.27 3.51
C GLU A 51 -0.71 -11.28 3.93
N GLN A 52 -0.86 -11.50 5.24
CA GLN A 52 -1.83 -12.43 5.81
C GLN A 52 -3.10 -11.73 6.31
N LEU A 53 -3.31 -10.47 5.91
CA LEU A 53 -4.56 -9.78 6.18
C LEU A 53 -5.72 -10.56 5.54
N PRO A 54 -6.82 -10.81 6.26
CA PRO A 54 -7.95 -11.53 5.67
C PRO A 54 -8.55 -10.75 4.50
N GLU A 55 -9.15 -11.45 3.55
CA GLU A 55 -9.91 -10.79 2.48
C GLU A 55 -11.25 -10.27 3.04
N PRO A 56 -11.64 -9.00 2.76
CA PRO A 56 -12.90 -8.47 3.26
C PRO A 56 -14.10 -9.29 2.77
N PRO A 57 -15.17 -9.49 3.55
CA PRO A 57 -16.42 -10.05 3.08
C PRO A 57 -17.06 -9.15 2.01
N ARG A 58 -17.88 -9.74 1.13
CA ARG A 58 -18.49 -9.02 -0.01
C ARG A 58 -19.12 -7.66 0.34
N PRO A 59 -19.88 -7.49 1.44
CA PRO A 59 -20.48 -6.20 1.81
C PRO A 59 -19.46 -5.10 2.10
N PHE A 60 -18.26 -5.47 2.57
CA PHE A 60 -17.19 -4.52 2.93
C PHE A 60 -16.17 -4.31 1.81
N ARG A 61 -16.24 -5.11 0.74
CA ARG A 61 -15.33 -4.96 -0.41
C ARG A 61 -15.71 -3.74 -1.23
N GLN A 62 -14.95 -2.66 -1.07
CA GLN A 62 -15.06 -1.47 -1.91
C GLN A 62 -14.63 -1.78 -3.35
N GLN A 63 -15.40 -1.30 -4.33
CA GLN A 63 -15.00 -1.32 -5.74
C GLN A 63 -14.16 -0.09 -6.02
N ALA A 64 -12.88 -0.26 -6.37
CA ALA A 64 -12.03 0.87 -6.75
C ALA A 64 -12.22 1.25 -8.23
N PHE A 65 -12.09 2.54 -8.52
CA PHE A 65 -12.16 3.16 -9.86
C PHE A 65 -13.44 2.81 -10.66
N SER A 66 -14.56 2.64 -9.96
CA SER A 66 -15.85 2.15 -10.52
C SER A 66 -16.39 2.95 -11.71
N ALA A 67 -15.99 4.22 -11.87
CA ALA A 67 -16.47 5.11 -12.92
C ALA A 67 -15.58 5.23 -14.18
N GLN A 68 -14.42 4.55 -14.25
CA GLN A 68 -13.38 4.85 -15.26
C GLN A 68 -12.87 3.60 -16.02
N ARG A 69 -13.79 2.76 -16.48
CA ARG A 69 -13.46 1.69 -17.45
C ARG A 69 -13.20 2.31 -18.83
N THR A 70 -11.98 2.22 -19.35
CA THR A 70 -11.71 2.56 -20.76
C THR A 70 -11.83 1.32 -21.64
N THR A 71 -12.14 1.48 -22.93
CA THR A 71 -12.44 0.37 -23.86
C THR A 71 -11.31 -0.67 -23.98
N GLY A 72 -10.05 -0.28 -23.71
CA GLY A 72 -8.88 -1.18 -23.69
C GLY A 72 -8.80 -2.10 -22.46
N ASP A 73 -9.63 -1.86 -21.44
CA ASP A 73 -9.57 -2.58 -20.16
C ASP A 73 -10.25 -3.96 -20.19
N ARG A 74 -11.14 -4.21 -21.17
CA ARG A 74 -11.84 -5.50 -21.33
C ARG A 74 -10.92 -6.68 -21.69
N LEU A 75 -9.72 -6.40 -22.21
CA LEU A 75 -8.74 -7.44 -22.56
C LEU A 75 -7.87 -7.86 -21.37
N VAL A 76 -8.00 -7.21 -20.21
CA VAL A 76 -7.22 -7.49 -18.98
C VAL A 76 -8.09 -8.14 -17.90
N ASP A 77 -9.36 -8.48 -18.21
CA ASP A 77 -10.33 -9.12 -17.30
C ASP A 77 -9.89 -10.51 -16.77
N GLY A 78 -8.68 -10.97 -17.09
CA GLY A 78 -8.04 -12.17 -16.54
C GLY A 78 -6.98 -11.94 -15.46
N MET A 79 -6.58 -10.70 -15.13
CA MET A 79 -5.56 -10.42 -14.11
C MET A 79 -6.16 -9.82 -12.83
N GLY A 80 -7.12 -10.53 -12.24
CA GLY A 80 -7.46 -10.33 -10.83
C GLY A 80 -6.23 -10.63 -9.97
N ARG A 81 -5.75 -9.61 -9.25
CA ARG A 81 -4.43 -9.53 -8.57
C ARG A 81 -3.25 -9.34 -9.51
N ALA A 82 -3.04 -8.10 -9.89
CA ALA A 82 -1.67 -7.62 -9.97
C ALA A 82 -1.17 -7.38 -8.54
N GLU A 83 -0.86 -8.46 -7.80
CA GLU A 83 0.05 -8.45 -6.64
C GLU A 83 1.41 -7.94 -7.15
N TRP A 84 1.52 -6.63 -7.38
CA TRP A 84 2.80 -5.96 -7.42
C TRP A 84 3.18 -5.69 -5.99
N GLY A 85 3.70 -6.72 -5.35
CA GLY A 85 4.66 -6.52 -4.29
C GLY A 85 5.83 -5.73 -4.88
N LEU A 86 5.77 -4.39 -4.78
CA LEU A 86 6.98 -3.58 -4.64
C LEU A 86 7.90 -4.19 -3.57
N HIS A 87 7.29 -4.93 -2.63
CA HIS A 87 7.89 -5.80 -1.63
C HIS A 87 8.68 -7.02 -2.15
N ARG A 88 8.29 -7.67 -3.26
CA ARG A 88 9.08 -8.79 -3.86
C ARG A 88 10.36 -8.31 -4.53
N LEU A 89 10.48 -7.00 -4.72
CA LEU A 89 11.64 -6.41 -5.37
C LEU A 89 12.57 -5.74 -4.34
N ASN A 90 12.18 -5.59 -3.06
CA ASN A 90 13.10 -5.07 -2.03
C ASN A 90 14.20 -6.11 -1.78
N PRO A 91 15.48 -5.82 -2.09
CA PRO A 91 16.56 -6.80 -1.93
C PRO A 91 16.72 -7.25 -0.48
N VAL A 92 16.35 -6.43 0.49
CA VAL A 92 16.34 -6.79 1.92
C VAL A 92 15.27 -7.84 2.21
N ASN A 93 14.09 -7.74 1.58
CA ASN A 93 13.05 -8.75 1.71
C ASN A 93 13.43 -10.06 1.03
N ALA A 94 14.09 -10.04 -0.14
CA ALA A 94 14.56 -11.26 -0.79
C ALA A 94 15.61 -12.04 0.04
N VAL A 95 16.35 -11.34 0.90
CA VAL A 95 17.31 -11.93 1.85
C VAL A 95 16.59 -12.44 3.11
N VAL A 96 15.64 -11.69 3.66
CA VAL A 96 14.85 -12.07 4.85
C VAL A 96 13.86 -13.20 4.55
N ASP A 97 13.19 -13.19 3.40
CA ASP A 97 12.27 -14.25 2.94
C ASP A 97 13.00 -15.62 2.81
N ARG A 98 14.33 -15.62 2.68
CA ARG A 98 15.19 -16.83 2.65
C ARG A 98 15.60 -17.32 4.04
N TRP A 99 15.44 -16.50 5.08
CA TRP A 99 15.75 -16.83 6.48
C TRP A 99 14.48 -17.12 7.30
N ASP A 100 13.33 -16.58 6.92
CA ASP A 100 12.08 -16.59 7.70
C ASP A 100 11.04 -17.65 7.29
N GLU A 101 11.46 -18.86 6.89
CA GLU A 101 10.51 -19.96 6.62
C GLU A 101 9.74 -20.43 7.88
N GLY A 102 10.14 -20.00 9.09
CA GLY A 102 9.70 -20.63 10.34
C GLY A 102 8.78 -19.85 11.27
N HIS A 103 8.84 -18.52 11.39
CA HIS A 103 8.58 -17.98 12.74
C HIS A 103 7.22 -17.34 13.05
N HIS A 104 6.51 -16.63 12.16
CA HIS A 104 5.33 -15.83 12.61
C HIS A 104 4.08 -15.93 11.72
N ARG A 105 3.75 -17.11 11.19
CA ARG A 105 2.53 -17.33 10.36
C ARG A 105 1.20 -17.24 11.12
N ASP A 106 1.23 -17.27 12.45
CA ASP A 106 0.01 -17.44 13.25
C ASP A 106 -0.49 -16.17 13.96
N THR A 107 0.17 -15.02 13.79
CA THR A 107 -0.31 -13.77 14.44
C THR A 107 -1.44 -13.14 13.62
N PRO A 108 -2.64 -12.93 14.19
CA PRO A 108 -3.73 -12.28 13.47
C PRO A 108 -3.33 -10.87 13.02
N GLN A 109 -3.41 -10.62 11.71
CA GLN A 109 -3.09 -9.31 11.11
C GLN A 109 -4.27 -8.33 11.14
N LEU A 110 -5.45 -8.80 11.58
CA LEU A 110 -6.64 -8.00 11.85
C LEU A 110 -7.22 -8.45 13.19
N SER A 111 -7.58 -7.49 14.04
CA SER A 111 -8.35 -7.71 15.25
C SER A 111 -9.43 -6.64 15.35
N GLY A 112 -10.66 -7.06 15.65
CA GLY A 112 -11.88 -6.25 15.50
C GLY A 112 -12.77 -6.74 14.34
N GLY A 113 -13.99 -6.21 14.26
CA GLY A 113 -14.94 -6.49 13.17
C GLY A 113 -14.64 -5.68 11.91
N TRP A 114 -15.32 -5.98 10.79
CA TRP A 114 -15.14 -5.24 9.53
C TRP A 114 -15.72 -3.82 9.58
N GLU A 115 -16.65 -3.56 10.50
CA GLU A 115 -17.18 -2.23 10.79
C GLU A 115 -16.21 -1.35 11.61
N SER A 116 -15.23 -1.95 12.29
CA SER A 116 -14.23 -1.23 13.08
C SER A 116 -13.30 -0.39 12.22
N LEU A 117 -12.56 0.55 12.83
CA LEU A 117 -11.60 1.39 12.11
C LEU A 117 -10.50 0.56 11.42
N ALA A 118 -10.00 -0.48 12.09
CA ALA A 118 -9.07 -1.43 11.49
C ALA A 118 -9.70 -2.23 10.34
N GLY A 119 -10.95 -2.65 10.50
CA GLY A 119 -11.71 -3.36 9.47
C GLY A 119 -11.93 -2.52 8.22
N GLN A 120 -12.29 -1.24 8.39
CA GLN A 120 -12.44 -0.28 7.30
C GLN A 120 -11.10 -0.02 6.60
N LEU A 121 -10.01 0.18 7.35
CA LEU A 121 -8.68 0.34 6.77
C LEU A 121 -8.23 -0.92 6.00
N ALA A 122 -8.47 -2.11 6.56
CA ALA A 122 -8.20 -3.38 5.88
C ALA A 122 -8.98 -3.50 4.57
N ALA A 123 -10.27 -3.15 4.60
CA ALA A 123 -11.13 -3.17 3.43
C ALA A 123 -10.65 -2.22 2.34
N VAL A 124 -10.19 -1.02 2.71
CA VAL A 124 -9.74 -0.05 1.71
C VAL A 124 -8.38 -0.37 1.11
N LEU A 125 -7.55 -1.15 1.82
CA LEU A 125 -6.28 -1.65 1.30
C LEU A 125 -6.46 -2.90 0.42
N ARG A 126 -7.64 -3.54 0.44
CA ARG A 126 -8.01 -4.68 -0.41
C ARG A 126 -9.29 -4.43 -1.22
N PRO A 127 -9.34 -3.40 -2.08
CA PRO A 127 -10.47 -3.15 -2.96
C PRO A 127 -10.61 -4.25 -4.03
N ARG A 128 -11.80 -4.33 -4.60
CA ARG A 128 -12.03 -5.04 -5.87
C ARG A 128 -11.63 -4.11 -7.01
N CYS A 129 -10.63 -4.49 -7.80
CA CYS A 129 -10.34 -3.84 -9.08
C CYS A 129 -9.66 -4.79 -10.06
N SER A 130 -9.78 -4.48 -11.34
CA SER A 130 -9.06 -5.12 -12.45
C SER A 130 -7.83 -4.32 -12.90
N PHE A 131 -7.52 -3.21 -12.23
CA PHE A 131 -6.41 -2.31 -12.57
C PHE A 131 -5.23 -2.43 -11.61
N ARG A 132 -4.06 -2.00 -12.08
CA ARG A 132 -2.91 -1.75 -11.21
C ARG A 132 -3.12 -0.45 -10.45
N TYR A 133 -2.80 -0.43 -9.17
CA TYR A 133 -2.88 0.77 -8.34
C TYR A 133 -1.85 0.74 -7.22
N LEU A 134 -1.63 1.89 -6.59
CA LEU A 134 -0.95 2.01 -5.30
C LEU A 134 -1.84 2.78 -4.34
N SER A 135 -1.89 2.31 -3.10
CA SER A 135 -2.49 3.03 -1.99
C SER A 135 -1.43 3.90 -1.31
N VAL A 136 -1.79 5.11 -0.93
CA VAL A 136 -0.94 6.04 -0.18
C VAL A 136 -1.64 6.37 1.13
N LEU A 137 -0.94 6.16 2.24
CA LEU A 137 -1.34 6.68 3.54
C LEU A 137 -0.83 8.11 3.64
N LEU A 138 -1.74 9.07 3.66
CA LEU A 138 -1.44 10.48 3.88
C LEU A 138 -1.83 10.87 5.30
N VAL A 139 -0.95 11.60 5.97
CA VAL A 139 -1.18 12.17 7.29
C VAL A 139 -1.26 13.68 7.14
N THR A 140 -2.31 14.27 7.70
CA THR A 140 -2.50 15.71 7.76
C THR A 140 -2.44 16.21 9.20
N GLY A 141 -2.73 17.48 9.41
CA GLY A 141 -2.90 18.03 10.76
C GLY A 141 -3.99 17.32 11.55
N HIS A 142 -5.08 16.91 10.88
CA HIS A 142 -6.30 16.41 11.55
C HIS A 142 -6.69 14.99 11.19
N HIS A 143 -6.21 14.43 10.07
CA HIS A 143 -6.71 13.17 9.53
C HIS A 143 -5.60 12.24 9.05
N LEU A 144 -5.94 10.95 9.03
CA LEU A 144 -5.30 9.96 8.19
C LEU A 144 -6.20 9.73 6.98
N HIS A 145 -5.60 9.64 5.80
CA HIS A 145 -6.30 9.33 4.56
C HIS A 145 -5.64 8.16 3.85
N VAL A 146 -6.46 7.34 3.20
CA VAL A 146 -5.97 6.44 2.15
C VAL A 146 -6.47 6.94 0.82
N VAL A 147 -5.53 7.19 -0.09
CA VAL A 147 -5.81 7.59 -1.47
C VAL A 147 -5.20 6.55 -2.39
N ARG A 148 -5.95 6.11 -3.40
CA ARG A 148 -5.50 5.14 -4.40
C ARG A 148 -5.18 5.88 -5.69
N VAL A 149 -4.03 5.57 -6.27
CA VAL A 149 -3.61 6.08 -7.58
C VAL A 149 -3.56 4.91 -8.55
N ARG A 150 -4.32 4.99 -9.64
CA ARG A 150 -4.25 4.00 -10.72
C ARG A 150 -2.92 4.13 -11.43
N LEU A 151 -2.27 3.01 -11.68
CA LEU A 151 -1.06 2.95 -12.49
C LEU A 151 -1.39 2.57 -13.93
N ALA A 152 -0.52 2.96 -14.84
CA ALA A 152 -0.55 2.55 -16.23
C ALA A 152 -0.36 1.03 -16.38
N GLY A 153 -0.90 0.48 -17.47
CA GLY A 153 -0.62 -0.90 -17.88
C GLY A 153 0.87 -1.12 -18.22
N ASN A 154 1.53 -0.09 -18.76
CA ASN A 154 2.97 -0.10 -19.03
C ASN A 154 3.75 -0.16 -17.72
N ARG A 155 4.65 -1.15 -17.59
CA ARG A 155 5.48 -1.32 -16.39
C ARG A 155 6.70 -0.41 -16.38
N ARG A 156 7.21 0.01 -17.54
CA ARG A 156 8.39 0.88 -17.61
C ARG A 156 8.08 2.30 -17.16
N GLU A 157 6.86 2.76 -17.45
CA GLU A 157 6.38 4.10 -17.12
C GLU A 157 5.04 4.00 -16.38
N PRO A 158 5.05 3.53 -15.12
CA PRO A 158 3.82 3.24 -14.39
C PRO A 158 2.94 4.48 -14.11
N MET A 159 3.51 5.68 -14.21
CA MET A 159 2.80 6.95 -14.03
C MET A 159 2.34 7.60 -15.34
N ALA A 160 2.78 7.10 -16.51
CA ALA A 160 2.37 7.67 -17.80
C ALA A 160 0.90 7.31 -18.08
N GLY A 161 0.00 8.29 -17.98
CA GLY A 161 -1.46 8.07 -18.05
C GLY A 161 -2.09 7.58 -16.74
N ALA A 162 -1.41 7.74 -15.60
CA ALA A 162 -1.98 7.56 -14.27
C ALA A 162 -2.93 8.72 -13.91
N ASP A 163 -4.09 8.75 -14.57
CA ASP A 163 -5.03 9.87 -14.49
C ASP A 163 -6.11 9.69 -13.43
N ALA A 164 -6.34 8.44 -13.03
CA ALA A 164 -7.36 8.10 -12.05
C ALA A 164 -6.77 8.10 -10.63
N VAL A 165 -7.35 8.93 -9.76
CA VAL A 165 -7.04 9.01 -8.34
C VAL A 165 -8.35 8.95 -7.56
N GLU A 166 -8.39 8.14 -6.52
CA GLU A 166 -9.58 7.89 -5.71
C GLU A 166 -9.27 8.12 -4.23
N HIS A 167 -10.04 9.00 -3.59
CA HIS A 167 -10.04 9.11 -2.13
C HIS A 167 -10.85 7.95 -1.55
N ALA A 168 -10.18 7.02 -0.87
CA ALA A 168 -10.77 5.75 -0.48
C ALA A 168 -11.25 5.72 0.97
N TRP A 169 -10.56 6.45 1.86
CA TRP A 169 -10.83 6.41 3.29
C TRP A 169 -10.27 7.63 4.01
N ARG A 170 -10.91 7.97 5.13
CA ARG A 170 -10.50 9.04 6.04
C ARG A 170 -10.89 8.66 7.46
N VAL A 171 -10.02 8.97 8.40
CA VAL A 171 -10.34 9.00 9.83
C VAL A 171 -9.64 10.18 10.48
N GLU A 172 -10.20 10.70 11.58
CA GLU A 172 -9.48 11.67 12.42
C GLU A 172 -8.20 11.05 12.97
N ARG A 173 -7.11 11.82 12.99
CA ARG A 173 -5.79 11.37 13.43
C ARG A 173 -5.80 10.91 14.90
N ARG A 174 -6.63 11.51 15.75
CA ARG A 174 -6.80 11.12 17.16
C ARG A 174 -7.38 9.71 17.34
N GLN A 175 -7.96 9.13 16.30
CA GLN A 175 -8.50 7.77 16.35
C GLN A 175 -7.40 6.71 16.22
N ALA A 176 -6.22 7.04 15.68
CA ALA A 176 -5.07 6.17 15.71
C ALA A 176 -4.37 6.27 17.06
N ALA A 177 -4.39 5.21 17.85
CA ALA A 177 -3.86 5.17 19.21
C ALA A 177 -2.35 4.89 19.25
N TRP A 178 -1.86 4.04 18.34
CA TRP A 178 -0.44 3.71 18.25
C TRP A 178 -0.10 3.12 16.88
N VAL A 179 1.18 3.16 16.53
CA VAL A 179 1.77 2.37 15.45
C VAL A 179 2.88 1.50 16.02
N ARG A 180 2.91 0.24 15.62
CA ARG A 180 3.89 -0.75 16.06
C ARG A 180 4.73 -1.20 14.88
N ASN A 181 6.04 -1.10 15.01
CA ASN A 181 6.96 -1.65 14.03
C ASN A 181 6.94 -3.18 14.16
N ARG A 182 6.57 -3.86 13.08
CA ARG A 182 6.53 -5.32 12.97
C ARG A 182 7.61 -5.87 12.03
N THR A 183 8.81 -5.30 12.09
CA THR A 183 9.98 -5.81 11.34
C THR A 183 10.40 -7.22 11.75
N ASP A 184 9.91 -7.74 12.89
CA ASP A 184 9.96 -9.16 13.28
C ASP A 184 9.21 -10.08 12.31
N VAL A 185 8.20 -9.56 11.61
CA VAL A 185 7.47 -10.30 10.58
C VAL A 185 8.13 -10.11 9.23
N ARG A 186 8.40 -8.85 8.88
CA ARG A 186 9.03 -8.46 7.60
C ARG A 186 9.41 -6.99 7.62
N HIS A 187 10.48 -6.62 6.91
CA HIS A 187 10.86 -5.22 6.78
C HIS A 187 9.76 -4.34 6.15
N GLY A 188 9.52 -3.18 6.76
CA GLY A 188 8.46 -2.24 6.35
C GLY A 188 7.06 -2.56 6.88
N THR A 189 6.87 -3.72 7.52
CA THR A 189 5.58 -4.10 8.12
C THR A 189 5.33 -3.31 9.40
N HIS A 190 4.12 -2.75 9.49
CA HIS A 190 3.65 -2.02 10.64
C HIS A 190 2.24 -2.47 10.99
N GLU A 191 1.90 -2.28 12.25
CA GLU A 191 0.55 -2.50 12.74
C GLU A 191 0.06 -1.18 13.32
N VAL A 192 -1.16 -0.78 13.01
CA VAL A 192 -1.80 0.39 13.64
C VAL A 192 -2.92 -0.10 14.53
N GLY A 193 -2.96 0.42 15.75
CA GLY A 193 -4.08 0.25 16.66
C GLY A 193 -4.90 1.53 16.73
N PHE A 194 -6.21 1.36 16.81
CA PHE A 194 -7.17 2.44 16.92
C PHE A 194 -7.78 2.51 18.33
N VAL A 195 -8.39 3.64 18.64
CA VAL A 195 -9.03 3.89 19.94
C VAL A 195 -10.26 3.01 20.21
N ASP A 196 -10.86 2.43 19.17
CA ASP A 196 -11.94 1.44 19.29
C ASP A 196 -11.43 0.03 19.68
N GLY A 197 -10.14 -0.11 19.98
CA GLY A 197 -9.48 -1.36 20.35
C GLY A 197 -9.16 -2.27 19.15
N SER A 198 -9.55 -1.86 17.94
CA SER A 198 -9.24 -2.60 16.72
C SER A 198 -7.81 -2.33 16.24
N ARG A 199 -7.22 -3.29 15.52
CA ARG A 199 -5.86 -3.16 14.97
C ARG A 199 -5.71 -3.90 13.64
N VAL A 200 -4.86 -3.36 12.77
CA VAL A 200 -4.60 -3.89 11.42
C VAL A 200 -3.13 -3.78 11.05
N THR A 201 -2.64 -4.80 10.37
CA THR A 201 -1.29 -4.84 9.79
C THR A 201 -1.31 -4.36 8.34
N PHE A 202 -0.33 -3.53 8.00
CA PHE A 202 -0.07 -3.02 6.66
C PHE A 202 1.45 -2.94 6.45
N ALA A 203 1.88 -2.75 5.21
CA ALA A 203 3.30 -2.66 4.88
C ALA A 203 3.59 -1.41 4.06
N PHE A 204 4.69 -0.73 4.40
CA PHE A 204 5.23 0.34 3.57
C PHE A 204 6.04 -0.25 2.42
N THR A 205 5.75 0.17 1.20
CA THR A 205 6.23 -0.52 -0.01
C THR A 205 7.68 -0.23 -0.38
N VAL A 206 8.24 0.85 0.18
CA VAL A 206 9.64 1.25 0.03
C VAL A 206 10.14 1.89 1.34
N GLY A 207 11.46 2.00 1.51
CA GLY A 207 12.05 2.72 2.64
C GLY A 207 11.68 4.21 2.67
N GLY A 208 11.97 4.88 3.78
CA GLY A 208 11.67 6.32 3.96
C GLY A 208 10.32 6.63 4.62
N TYR A 209 9.65 5.64 5.20
CA TYR A 209 8.38 5.80 5.94
C TYR A 209 8.52 6.45 7.33
N GLY A 210 9.75 6.72 7.79
CA GLY A 210 10.04 7.29 9.11
C GLY A 210 9.22 8.56 9.44
N PRO A 211 9.09 9.54 8.53
CA PRO A 211 8.27 10.72 8.73
C PRO A 211 6.80 10.39 9.00
N VAL A 212 6.20 9.43 8.29
CA VAL A 212 4.82 8.98 8.54
C VAL A 212 4.71 8.34 9.93
N VAL A 213 5.60 7.43 10.28
CA VAL A 213 5.60 6.75 11.59
C VAL A 213 5.76 7.74 12.75
N ALA A 214 6.57 8.80 12.57
CA ALA A 214 6.78 9.85 13.56
C ALA A 214 5.52 10.68 13.87
N THR A 215 4.49 10.61 13.02
CA THR A 215 3.23 11.34 13.24
C THR A 215 2.26 10.63 14.19
N PHE A 216 2.47 9.34 14.47
CA PHE A 216 1.58 8.59 15.35
C PHE A 216 1.82 8.95 16.82
N PRO A 217 0.76 9.01 17.66
CA PRO A 217 0.88 9.49 19.03
C PRO A 217 1.75 8.60 19.90
N ARG A 218 1.71 7.27 19.68
CA ARG A 218 2.58 6.30 20.34
C ARG A 218 3.23 5.40 19.29
N ARG A 219 4.53 5.18 19.43
CA ARG A 219 5.33 4.31 18.57
C ARG A 219 5.84 3.14 19.40
N LEU A 220 5.45 1.94 19.01
CA LEU A 220 5.77 0.70 19.70
C LEU A 220 6.77 -0.11 18.87
N ARG A 221 7.63 -0.84 19.57
CA ARG A 221 8.42 -1.95 19.03
C ARG A 221 7.57 -3.22 19.04
N HIS A 222 7.96 -4.22 18.26
CA HIS A 222 7.25 -5.50 18.23
C HIS A 222 7.22 -6.20 19.60
N THR A 223 8.20 -5.94 20.45
CA THR A 223 8.32 -6.45 21.82
C THR A 223 7.43 -5.74 22.84
N ASP A 224 6.91 -4.56 22.50
CA ASP A 224 6.15 -3.77 23.47
C ASP A 224 4.74 -4.36 23.62
N PRO A 225 4.22 -4.44 24.86
CA PRO A 225 2.86 -4.92 25.10
C PRO A 225 1.83 -3.95 24.50
N ILE A 226 0.72 -4.51 24.03
CA ILE A 226 -0.45 -3.73 23.62
C ILE A 226 -1.27 -3.46 24.89
N SER A 227 -1.26 -2.21 25.33
CA SER A 227 -2.04 -1.69 26.46
C SER A 227 -3.31 -1.01 25.98
#